data_AF-A0A8H5V840-F1
#
_entry.id   AF-A0A8H5V840-F1
#
_cell.length_a   1.000
_cell.length_b   1.000
_cell.length_c   1.000
_cell.angle_alpha   90.00
_cell.angle_beta   90.00
_cell.angle_gamma   90.00
#
_symmetry.space_group_name_H-M   'P 1'
#
loop_
_entity.id
_entity.type
_entity.pdbx_description
1 polymer ?
#
loop_
_entity_poly.entity_id
_entity_poly.type
_entity_poly.pdbx_seq_one_letter_code
_entity_poly.pdbx_strand_id
1 'polypeptide(L)'
;MPPIRTEKSNSAADAPAPGTDAPKKRLLKPVVKGVKDARFNSSVTDWDGKYHNLIGTSTRMIYFGYTFVLTDDHIDDILVLSRQVREKIWQFIFDFSDVSYTAKNGARDLTNEAVIRLAKGLPNLRTVSLPSANQVGDAGFLGLISNCPDLRLLEITPSSTNSYTLTKITAKAFDEICEHPEWAPGLKQIVITNDENNKEFMKSMRAMSKQREKMVVTLLGRDEEKKWGDWEITTSPEHFMKGRKCEPEKTPRGTAHRYGRIL
;
A
#
# COMPACT_ATOMS: atom_id res chain seq x y z
N MET A 1 -28.12 -89.55 38.81
CA MET A 1 -26.88 -89.02 39.41
C MET A 1 -26.75 -87.54 39.03
N PRO A 2 -26.53 -86.63 39.98
CA PRO A 2 -26.11 -85.25 39.72
C PRO A 2 -24.56 -85.19 39.62
N PRO A 3 -23.91 -84.02 39.47
CA PRO A 3 -24.17 -82.81 38.66
C PRO A 3 -23.04 -82.63 37.59
N ILE A 4 -23.04 -81.56 36.78
CA ILE A 4 -21.83 -80.77 36.44
C ILE A 4 -22.26 -79.40 35.89
N ARG A 5 -21.51 -78.41 36.36
CA ARG A 5 -21.63 -76.96 36.31
C ARG A 5 -20.72 -76.39 35.23
N THR A 6 -21.17 -75.33 34.54
CA THR A 6 -20.47 -74.06 34.22
C THR A 6 -21.33 -73.27 33.23
N GLU A 7 -22.04 -72.24 33.68
CA GLU A 7 -21.67 -70.81 33.75
C GLU A 7 -21.63 -70.08 32.39
N LYS A 8 -22.46 -69.03 32.33
CA LYS A 8 -22.76 -68.17 31.18
C LYS A 8 -21.53 -67.37 30.75
N SER A 9 -21.26 -67.35 29.46
CA SER A 9 -20.38 -66.37 28.81
C SER A 9 -21.22 -65.27 28.17
N ASN A 10 -21.10 -64.05 28.69
CA ASN A 10 -21.47 -62.83 27.99
C ASN A 10 -20.24 -62.33 27.24
N SER A 11 -20.33 -62.21 25.92
CA SER A 11 -19.42 -61.38 25.14
C SER A 11 -20.23 -60.54 24.16
N ALA A 12 -20.27 -59.24 24.44
CA ALA A 12 -20.72 -58.19 23.54
C ALA A 12 -19.57 -57.85 22.58
N ALA A 13 -19.85 -57.82 21.28
CA ALA A 13 -19.14 -57.01 20.28
C ALA A 13 -19.80 -57.22 18.91
N ASP A 14 -20.62 -56.28 18.47
CA ASP A 14 -20.53 -55.73 17.11
C ASP A 14 -21.60 -54.64 16.90
N ALA A 15 -21.17 -53.39 16.97
CA ALA A 15 -21.86 -52.26 16.38
C ALA A 15 -20.79 -51.30 15.82
N PRO A 16 -20.90 -50.86 14.55
CA PRO A 16 -19.88 -50.03 13.92
C PRO A 16 -19.88 -48.62 14.50
N ALA A 17 -18.68 -48.08 14.72
CA ALA A 17 -18.48 -46.72 15.23
C ALA A 17 -18.92 -45.67 14.19
N PRO A 18 -19.63 -44.59 14.60
CA PRO A 18 -19.89 -43.47 13.71
C PRO A 18 -18.59 -42.68 13.50
N GLY A 19 -18.08 -42.72 12.27
CA GLY A 19 -16.96 -41.89 11.83
C GLY A 19 -17.34 -40.41 11.88
N THR A 20 -16.72 -39.67 12.79
CA THR A 20 -16.77 -38.20 12.83
C THR A 20 -15.82 -37.64 11.79
N ASP A 21 -16.23 -37.56 10.53
CA ASP A 21 -15.61 -36.67 9.54
C ASP A 21 -16.38 -35.33 9.52
N ALA A 22 -16.27 -34.61 10.63
CA ALA A 22 -16.52 -33.18 10.63
C ALA A 22 -15.20 -32.48 10.23
N PRO A 23 -15.19 -31.58 9.23
CA PRO A 23 -13.99 -30.83 8.91
C PRO A 23 -13.56 -30.09 10.18
N LYS A 24 -12.34 -30.37 10.66
CA LYS A 24 -11.73 -29.64 11.77
C LYS A 24 -11.86 -28.16 11.45
N LYS A 25 -12.77 -27.45 12.13
CA LYS A 25 -12.87 -25.99 12.09
C LYS A 25 -11.47 -25.50 12.44
N ARG A 26 -10.74 -25.05 11.43
CA ARG A 26 -9.44 -24.41 11.57
C ARG A 26 -9.71 -23.22 12.48
N LEU A 27 -9.44 -23.37 13.78
CA LEU A 27 -9.59 -22.33 14.78
C LEU A 27 -8.69 -21.20 14.30
N LEU A 28 -9.29 -20.22 13.62
CA LEU A 28 -8.63 -18.97 13.27
C LEU A 28 -8.09 -18.45 14.60
N LYS A 29 -6.76 -18.29 14.70
CA LYS A 29 -6.15 -17.63 15.86
C LYS A 29 -6.99 -16.38 16.16
N PRO A 30 -7.39 -16.13 17.43
CA PRO A 30 -8.26 -15.01 17.76
C PRO A 30 -7.73 -13.74 17.10
N VAL A 31 -8.59 -13.05 16.34
CA VAL A 31 -8.16 -11.84 15.64
C VAL A 31 -7.76 -10.83 16.71
N VAL A 32 -6.47 -10.48 16.74
CA VAL A 32 -5.97 -9.55 17.75
C VAL A 32 -6.58 -8.16 17.52
N LYS A 33 -6.71 -7.39 18.60
CA LYS A 33 -7.18 -6.01 18.52
C LYS A 33 -6.21 -5.16 17.71
N GLY A 34 -4.90 -5.36 17.90
CA GLY A 34 -3.86 -4.55 17.28
C GLY A 34 -3.90 -3.08 17.74
N VAL A 35 -3.07 -2.26 17.12
CA VAL A 35 -3.02 -0.81 17.35
C VAL A 35 -3.71 -0.07 16.21
N LYS A 36 -4.17 1.17 16.45
CA LYS A 36 -4.81 2.00 15.42
C LYS A 36 -3.84 2.34 14.28
N ASP A 37 -2.63 2.75 14.65
CA ASP A 37 -1.58 3.16 13.74
C ASP A 37 -0.39 2.20 13.93
N ALA A 38 -0.30 1.19 13.06
CA ALA A 38 0.77 0.20 13.11
C ALA A 38 2.01 0.77 12.40
N ARG A 39 3.10 0.94 13.15
CA ARG A 39 4.36 1.52 12.65
C ARG A 39 5.46 0.48 12.70
N PHE A 40 6.20 0.35 11.60
CA PHE A 40 7.31 -0.58 11.44
C PHE A 40 8.51 0.19 10.90
N ASN A 41 9.57 0.34 11.69
CA ASN A 41 10.75 1.07 11.25
C ASN A 41 11.67 0.18 10.41
N SER A 42 11.82 -1.09 10.78
CA SER A 42 12.69 -2.06 10.08
C SER A 42 11.94 -3.32 9.65
N SER A 43 12.19 -3.77 8.42
CA SER A 43 11.66 -5.04 7.91
C SER A 43 12.22 -6.26 8.66
N VAL A 44 13.44 -6.15 9.21
CA VAL A 44 14.09 -7.25 9.93
C VAL A 44 13.63 -7.33 11.38
N THR A 45 13.61 -6.19 12.10
CA THR A 45 13.34 -6.24 13.55
C THR A 45 11.85 -6.18 13.89
N ASP A 46 11.04 -5.50 13.08
CA ASP A 46 9.67 -5.14 13.44
C ASP A 46 8.64 -5.95 12.65
N TRP A 47 8.98 -6.40 11.43
CA TRP A 47 8.05 -7.12 10.56
C TRP A 47 8.14 -8.63 10.70
N ASP A 48 9.32 -9.20 10.47
CA ASP A 48 9.53 -10.66 10.34
C ASP A 48 8.94 -11.43 11.53
N GLY A 49 7.87 -12.19 11.25
CA GLY A 49 7.11 -12.96 12.24
C GLY A 49 6.43 -12.15 13.35
N LYS A 50 6.40 -10.81 13.27
CA LYS A 50 5.96 -9.91 14.35
C LYS A 50 4.83 -8.96 13.96
N TYR A 51 4.64 -8.70 12.66
CA TYR A 51 3.66 -7.71 12.17
C TYR A 51 2.23 -7.96 12.68
N HIS A 52 1.86 -9.24 12.84
CA HIS A 52 0.55 -9.66 13.33
C HIS A 52 0.27 -9.29 14.79
N ASN A 53 1.29 -8.90 15.57
CA ASN A 53 1.09 -8.40 16.94
C ASN A 53 0.54 -6.96 16.96
N LEU A 54 0.90 -6.16 15.95
CA LEU A 54 0.47 -4.77 15.83
C LEU A 54 -0.74 -4.62 14.92
N ILE A 55 -0.84 -5.42 13.85
CA ILE A 55 -1.94 -5.31 12.90
C ILE A 55 -3.13 -6.18 13.34
N GLY A 56 -4.27 -5.53 13.58
CA GLY A 56 -5.48 -6.18 14.07
C GLY A 56 -6.75 -5.41 13.72
N THR A 57 -7.88 -5.76 14.35
CA THR A 57 -9.20 -5.19 14.02
C THR A 57 -9.35 -3.69 14.32
N SER A 58 -8.46 -3.11 15.12
CA SER A 58 -8.37 -1.67 15.39
C SER A 58 -7.45 -0.93 14.42
N THR A 59 -6.64 -1.63 13.62
CA THR A 59 -5.70 -1.00 12.69
C THR A 59 -6.42 -0.28 11.56
N ARG A 60 -5.94 0.92 11.27
CA ARG A 60 -6.45 1.84 10.25
C ARG A 60 -5.33 2.31 9.34
N MET A 61 -4.12 2.38 9.87
CA MET A 61 -2.93 2.83 9.18
C MET A 61 -1.81 1.81 9.36
N ILE A 62 -1.13 1.51 8.25
CA ILE A 62 0.17 0.85 8.24
C ILE A 62 1.20 1.87 7.78
N TYR A 63 2.25 2.04 8.55
CA TYR A 63 3.34 2.97 8.30
C TYR A 63 4.68 2.23 8.34
N PHE A 64 5.46 2.43 7.29
CA PHE A 64 6.81 1.91 7.15
C PHE A 64 7.79 3.07 7.29
N GLY A 65 8.72 2.94 8.23
CA GLY A 65 9.68 3.97 8.58
C GLY A 65 10.91 3.95 7.67
N TYR A 66 11.82 4.87 7.97
CA TYR A 66 12.94 5.22 7.11
C TYR A 66 14.05 4.16 6.98
N THR A 67 14.06 3.07 7.75
CA THR A 67 15.00 1.94 7.55
C THR A 67 14.34 0.71 6.92
N PHE A 68 13.05 0.81 6.57
CA PHE A 68 12.26 -0.31 6.09
C PHE A 68 12.55 -0.60 4.62
N VAL A 69 12.73 -1.87 4.28
CA VAL A 69 12.83 -2.34 2.89
C VAL A 69 11.51 -3.00 2.52
N LEU A 70 10.67 -2.28 1.76
CA LEU A 70 9.34 -2.75 1.39
C LEU A 70 9.43 -3.56 0.09
N THR A 71 8.92 -4.78 0.14
CA THR A 71 8.93 -5.75 -0.97
C THR A 71 7.54 -6.38 -1.15
N ASP A 72 7.37 -7.11 -2.25
CA ASP A 72 6.16 -7.87 -2.55
C ASP A 72 5.74 -8.83 -1.43
N ASP A 73 6.70 -9.49 -0.76
CA ASP A 73 6.42 -10.44 0.34
C ASP A 73 5.67 -9.78 1.50
N HIS A 74 6.00 -8.52 1.81
CA HIS A 74 5.31 -7.76 2.86
C HIS A 74 3.86 -7.47 2.47
N ILE A 75 3.58 -7.29 1.17
CA ILE A 75 2.20 -7.19 0.68
C ILE A 75 1.50 -8.53 0.89
N ASP A 76 2.11 -9.64 0.50
CA ASP A 76 1.53 -10.97 0.68
C ASP A 76 1.21 -11.30 2.14
N ASP A 77 2.11 -10.93 3.06
CA ASP A 77 1.89 -11.01 4.50
C ASP A 77 0.62 -10.26 4.94
N ILE A 78 0.42 -9.03 4.45
CA ILE A 78 -0.79 -8.25 4.74
C ILE A 78 -2.04 -8.94 4.16
N LEU A 79 -1.92 -9.58 3.00
CA LEU A 79 -3.05 -10.25 2.34
C LEU A 79 -3.51 -11.52 3.07
N VAL A 80 -2.62 -12.16 3.82
CA VAL A 80 -2.95 -13.30 4.70
C VAL A 80 -3.83 -12.87 5.88
N LEU A 81 -3.83 -11.58 6.26
CA LEU A 81 -4.69 -11.07 7.33
C LEU A 81 -6.17 -11.28 7.00
N SER A 82 -6.96 -11.49 8.06
CA SER A 82 -8.41 -11.70 7.92
C SER A 82 -9.08 -10.51 7.20
N ARG A 83 -10.14 -10.81 6.44
CA ARG A 83 -10.94 -9.81 5.73
C ARG A 83 -11.38 -8.65 6.63
N GLN A 84 -11.78 -8.93 7.87
CA GLN A 84 -12.22 -7.93 8.84
C GLN A 84 -11.14 -6.90 9.22
N VAL A 85 -9.86 -7.30 9.16
CA VAL A 85 -8.71 -6.42 9.38
C VAL A 85 -8.43 -5.62 8.12
N ARG A 86 -8.35 -6.31 6.97
CA ARG A 86 -8.04 -5.70 5.67
C ARG A 86 -9.03 -4.61 5.26
N GLU A 87 -10.32 -4.81 5.45
CA GLU A 87 -11.36 -3.83 5.13
C GLU A 87 -11.32 -2.57 6.01
N LYS A 88 -10.59 -2.60 7.14
CA LYS A 88 -10.49 -1.44 8.04
C LYS A 88 -9.24 -0.60 7.79
N ILE A 89 -8.26 -1.11 7.06
CA ILE A 89 -7.05 -0.37 6.72
C ILE A 89 -7.38 0.61 5.60
N TRP A 90 -7.11 1.89 5.85
CA TRP A 90 -7.36 2.96 4.88
C TRP A 90 -6.15 3.87 4.66
N GLN A 91 -5.06 3.71 5.41
CA GLN A 91 -3.77 4.34 5.11
C GLN A 91 -2.65 3.33 4.97
N PHE A 92 -1.86 3.49 3.92
CA PHE A 92 -0.64 2.73 3.65
C PHE A 92 0.46 3.73 3.30
N ILE A 93 1.41 3.95 4.20
CA ILE A 93 2.39 5.05 4.09
C ILE A 93 3.79 4.49 4.25
N PHE A 94 4.65 4.79 3.29
CA PHE A 94 6.08 4.51 3.36
C PHE A 94 6.84 5.83 3.50
N ASP A 95 7.76 5.90 4.47
CA ASP A 95 8.64 7.04 4.69
C ASP A 95 10.00 6.80 4.03
N PHE A 96 10.31 7.63 3.04
CA PHE A 96 11.60 7.63 2.37
C PHE A 96 12.34 8.93 2.72
N SER A 97 13.17 8.85 3.76
CA SER A 97 13.95 9.99 4.26
C SER A 97 15.43 9.68 4.47
N ASP A 98 15.83 8.42 4.66
CA ASP A 98 17.25 8.02 4.73
C ASP A 98 17.81 7.82 3.32
N VAL A 99 18.83 8.62 2.98
CA VAL A 99 19.63 8.52 1.74
C VAL A 99 21.12 8.52 2.06
N SER A 100 21.48 8.17 3.29
CA SER A 100 22.89 8.00 3.66
C SER A 100 23.56 6.90 2.82
N TYR A 101 24.90 6.87 2.82
CA TYR A 101 25.66 5.84 2.09
C TYR A 101 25.31 4.40 2.52
N THR A 102 24.78 4.21 3.72
CA THR A 102 24.38 2.91 4.25
C THR A 102 22.87 2.63 4.14
N ALA A 103 22.13 3.55 3.52
CA ALA A 103 20.69 3.47 3.35
C ALA A 103 20.31 2.22 2.53
N LYS A 104 19.46 1.37 3.11
CA LYS A 104 18.87 0.20 2.45
C LYS A 104 17.37 0.34 2.25
N ASN A 105 16.77 1.39 2.81
CA ASN A 105 15.34 1.66 2.79
C ASN A 105 14.83 2.00 1.40
N GLY A 106 13.60 1.60 1.14
CA GLY A 106 12.88 1.94 -0.08
C GLY A 106 11.84 0.90 -0.42
N ALA A 107 10.98 1.25 -1.37
CA ALA A 107 10.05 0.32 -2.04
C ALA A 107 10.58 -0.06 -3.43
N ARG A 108 11.91 -0.13 -3.59
CA ARG A 108 12.58 -0.23 -4.92
C ARG A 108 12.21 -1.50 -5.67
N ASP A 109 11.96 -2.58 -4.93
CA ASP A 109 11.65 -3.90 -5.48
C ASP A 109 10.14 -4.19 -5.45
N LEU A 110 9.31 -3.21 -5.08
CA LEU A 110 7.86 -3.36 -5.09
C LEU A 110 7.35 -3.31 -6.55
N THR A 111 6.66 -4.35 -6.97
CA THR A 111 6.21 -4.50 -8.37
C THR A 111 4.81 -3.92 -8.61
N ASN A 112 4.47 -3.68 -9.88
CA ASN A 112 3.09 -3.35 -10.28
C ASN A 112 2.08 -4.42 -9.80
N GLU A 113 2.43 -5.70 -9.91
CA GLU A 113 1.56 -6.81 -9.51
C GLU A 113 1.30 -6.83 -8.01
N ALA A 114 2.32 -6.56 -7.19
CA ALA A 114 2.12 -6.40 -5.74
C ALA A 114 1.23 -5.22 -5.40
N VAL A 115 1.42 -4.07 -6.07
CA VAL A 115 0.57 -2.90 -5.86
C VAL A 115 -0.88 -3.18 -6.27
N ILE A 116 -1.12 -3.91 -7.36
CA ILE A 116 -2.47 -4.32 -7.78
C ILE A 116 -3.08 -5.29 -6.76
N ARG A 117 -2.32 -6.26 -6.26
CA ARG A 117 -2.77 -7.17 -5.19
C ARG A 117 -3.09 -6.42 -3.90
N LEU A 118 -2.27 -5.44 -3.51
CA LEU A 118 -2.51 -4.55 -2.38
C LEU A 118 -3.84 -3.81 -2.55
N ALA A 119 -4.08 -3.19 -3.71
CA ALA A 119 -5.29 -2.43 -4.01
C ALA A 119 -6.56 -3.30 -3.90
N LYS A 120 -6.53 -4.50 -4.50
CA LYS A 120 -7.62 -5.49 -4.42
C LYS A 120 -7.81 -6.03 -3.01
N GLY A 121 -6.71 -6.15 -2.26
CA GLY A 121 -6.68 -6.72 -0.93
C GLY A 121 -7.15 -5.78 0.17
N LEU A 122 -6.93 -4.47 0.00
CA LEU A 122 -7.29 -3.39 0.91
C LEU A 122 -8.22 -2.38 0.19
N PRO A 123 -9.50 -2.74 -0.07
CA PRO A 123 -10.38 -1.97 -0.97
C PRO A 123 -10.78 -0.58 -0.43
N ASN A 124 -10.59 -0.31 0.86
CA ASN A 124 -10.96 0.94 1.52
C ASN A 124 -9.78 1.91 1.70
N LEU A 125 -8.69 1.73 0.94
CA LEU A 125 -7.56 2.65 0.95
C LEU A 125 -7.98 4.06 0.54
N ARG A 126 -7.63 5.02 1.38
CA ARG A 126 -7.84 6.47 1.19
C ARG A 126 -6.55 7.21 0.94
N THR A 127 -5.46 6.72 1.54
CA THR A 127 -4.13 7.31 1.42
C THR A 127 -3.13 6.20 1.11
N VAL A 128 -2.48 6.30 -0.03
CA VAL A 128 -1.33 5.44 -0.39
C VAL A 128 -0.16 6.35 -0.71
N SER A 129 0.97 6.11 -0.06
CA SER A 129 2.20 6.87 -0.30
C SER A 129 3.37 5.92 -0.36
N LEU A 130 3.93 5.81 -1.57
CA LEU A 130 5.02 4.90 -1.92
C LEU A 130 6.14 5.69 -2.61
N PRO A 131 6.86 6.56 -1.87
CA PRO A 131 8.11 7.09 -2.38
C PRO A 131 9.16 5.97 -2.50
N SER A 132 10.12 6.14 -3.40
CA SER A 132 11.10 5.11 -3.77
C SER A 132 10.51 3.85 -4.43
N ALA A 133 9.32 3.92 -5.03
CA ALA A 133 8.68 2.81 -5.75
C ALA A 133 9.15 2.72 -7.22
N ASN A 134 10.41 2.34 -7.42
CA ASN A 134 11.11 2.46 -8.71
C ASN A 134 10.55 1.56 -9.84
N GLN A 135 9.90 0.46 -9.48
CA GLN A 135 9.34 -0.53 -10.42
C GLN A 135 7.81 -0.40 -10.62
N VAL A 136 7.20 0.63 -10.02
CA VAL A 136 5.76 0.88 -10.14
C VAL A 136 5.51 1.96 -11.18
N GLY A 137 4.77 1.61 -12.24
CA GLY A 137 4.42 2.49 -13.36
C GLY A 137 2.91 2.56 -13.58
N ASP A 138 2.51 2.75 -14.83
CA ASP A 138 1.10 2.89 -15.23
C ASP A 138 0.20 1.79 -14.66
N ALA A 139 0.60 0.52 -14.76
CA ALA A 139 -0.23 -0.61 -14.31
C ALA A 139 -0.51 -0.59 -12.80
N GLY A 140 0.51 -0.40 -11.96
CA GLY A 140 0.33 -0.31 -10.51
C GLY A 140 -0.40 0.97 -10.08
N PHE A 141 -0.10 2.09 -10.73
CA PHE A 141 -0.77 3.37 -10.51
C PHE A 141 -2.27 3.31 -10.82
N LEU A 142 -2.64 2.80 -12.00
CA LEU A 142 -4.02 2.57 -12.41
C LEU A 142 -4.68 1.49 -11.55
N GLY A 143 -3.94 0.47 -11.13
CA GLY A 143 -4.41 -0.57 -10.23
C GLY A 143 -4.95 -0.01 -8.91
N LEU A 144 -4.23 0.95 -8.31
CA LEU A 144 -4.69 1.63 -7.10
C LEU A 144 -5.93 2.51 -7.36
N ILE A 145 -5.94 3.27 -8.46
CA ILE A 145 -7.05 4.19 -8.78
C ILE A 145 -8.35 3.44 -9.11
N SER A 146 -8.25 2.33 -9.85
CA SER A 146 -9.40 1.53 -10.29
C SER A 146 -9.99 0.62 -9.19
N ASN A 147 -9.17 0.14 -8.25
CA ASN A 147 -9.63 -0.81 -7.22
C ASN A 147 -9.93 -0.16 -5.86
N CYS A 148 -9.53 1.10 -5.63
CA CYS A 148 -9.75 1.81 -4.37
C CYS A 148 -10.69 3.02 -4.60
N PRO A 149 -12.03 2.84 -4.59
CA PRO A 149 -12.98 3.93 -4.88
C PRO A 149 -12.94 5.07 -3.85
N ASP A 150 -12.48 4.78 -2.63
CA ASP A 150 -12.37 5.71 -1.52
C ASP A 150 -11.04 6.51 -1.53
N LEU A 151 -10.17 6.28 -2.52
CA LEU A 151 -8.83 6.88 -2.59
C LEU A 151 -8.90 8.41 -2.70
N ARG A 152 -8.14 9.10 -1.85
CA ARG A 152 -8.08 10.55 -1.73
C ARG A 152 -6.69 11.12 -2.01
N LEU A 153 -5.65 10.38 -1.63
CA LEU A 153 -4.27 10.73 -1.89
C LEU A 153 -3.52 9.52 -2.41
N LEU A 154 -2.90 9.68 -3.56
CA LEU A 154 -1.99 8.70 -4.13
C LEU A 154 -0.63 9.33 -4.39
N GLU A 155 0.42 8.74 -3.83
CA GLU A 155 1.78 9.07 -4.20
C GLU A 155 2.50 7.81 -4.68
N ILE A 156 3.07 7.92 -5.89
CA ILE A 156 4.02 6.95 -6.46
C ILE A 156 5.14 7.77 -7.07
N THR A 157 6.30 7.70 -6.45
CA THR A 157 7.49 8.45 -6.88
C THR A 157 8.73 7.56 -6.72
N PRO A 158 9.71 7.67 -7.60
CA PRO A 158 10.96 6.94 -7.52
C PRO A 158 11.87 7.54 -6.44
N SER A 159 13.00 6.86 -6.19
CA SER A 159 14.01 7.28 -5.21
C SER A 159 14.77 8.53 -5.67
N SER A 160 15.03 8.65 -6.97
CA SER A 160 15.68 9.80 -7.60
C SER A 160 15.00 10.10 -8.92
N THR A 161 14.90 11.36 -9.33
CA THR A 161 14.27 11.71 -10.61
C THR A 161 15.15 11.46 -11.84
N ASN A 162 16.45 11.30 -11.64
CA ASN A 162 17.44 11.24 -12.73
C ASN A 162 17.87 9.82 -13.11
N SER A 163 17.24 8.78 -12.57
CA SER A 163 17.60 7.40 -12.89
C SER A 163 16.94 6.90 -14.18
N TYR A 164 17.76 6.36 -15.08
CA TYR A 164 17.33 5.84 -16.39
C TYR A 164 16.56 4.51 -16.32
N THR A 165 16.60 3.81 -15.18
CA THR A 165 16.02 2.46 -15.01
C THR A 165 14.63 2.47 -14.39
N LEU A 166 14.03 3.65 -14.19
CA LEU A 166 12.77 3.81 -13.48
C LEU A 166 11.57 3.53 -14.38
N THR A 167 10.58 2.84 -13.81
CA THR A 167 9.28 2.74 -14.46
C THR A 167 8.57 4.08 -14.29
N LYS A 168 8.23 4.73 -15.39
CA LYS A 168 7.56 6.03 -15.40
C LYS A 168 6.05 5.87 -15.51
N ILE A 169 5.33 6.79 -14.89
CA ILE A 169 3.92 7.02 -15.19
C ILE A 169 3.86 7.87 -16.45
N THR A 170 3.14 7.42 -17.46
CA THR A 170 3.09 8.01 -18.80
C THR A 170 1.77 8.73 -19.07
N ALA A 171 1.67 9.39 -20.23
CA ALA A 171 0.43 10.01 -20.69
C ALA A 171 -0.77 9.04 -20.70
N LYS A 172 -0.52 7.77 -21.05
CA LYS A 172 -1.54 6.73 -21.17
C LYS A 172 -2.32 6.53 -19.88
N ALA A 173 -1.65 6.55 -18.73
CA ALA A 173 -2.33 6.42 -17.44
C ALA A 173 -3.30 7.58 -17.17
N PHE A 174 -2.98 8.81 -17.58
CA PHE A 174 -3.91 9.93 -17.40
C PHE A 174 -5.05 9.91 -18.39
N ASP A 175 -4.80 9.48 -19.62
CA ASP A 175 -5.84 9.30 -20.63
C ASP A 175 -6.85 8.25 -20.16
N GLU A 176 -6.38 7.10 -19.64
CA GLU A 176 -7.23 6.06 -19.07
C GLU A 176 -8.09 6.59 -17.89
N ILE A 177 -7.51 7.40 -16.99
CA ILE A 177 -8.26 8.03 -15.89
C ILE A 177 -9.34 8.99 -16.40
N CYS A 178 -9.13 9.63 -17.56
CA CYS A 178 -10.13 10.49 -18.20
C CYS A 178 -11.27 9.66 -18.78
N GLU A 179 -10.96 8.51 -19.38
CA GLU A 179 -11.93 7.57 -19.94
C GLU A 179 -12.78 6.90 -18.85
N HIS A 180 -12.24 6.78 -17.63
CA HIS A 180 -12.89 6.19 -16.46
C HIS A 180 -13.13 7.20 -15.31
N PRO A 181 -14.08 8.14 -15.44
CA PRO A 181 -14.38 9.13 -14.41
C PRO A 181 -14.90 8.52 -13.09
N GLU A 182 -15.42 7.29 -13.13
CA GLU A 182 -15.91 6.53 -11.98
C GLU A 182 -14.79 6.00 -11.08
N TRP A 183 -13.54 5.94 -11.55
CA TRP A 183 -12.42 5.47 -10.74
C TRP A 183 -11.97 6.53 -9.73
N ALA A 184 -11.93 6.15 -8.45
CA ALA A 184 -11.58 7.03 -7.33
C ALA A 184 -12.17 8.45 -7.47
N PRO A 185 -13.51 8.62 -7.51
CA PRO A 185 -14.14 9.91 -7.82
C PRO A 185 -13.86 10.98 -6.74
N GLY A 186 -13.44 10.54 -5.54
CA GLY A 186 -13.03 11.39 -4.43
C GLY A 186 -11.54 11.74 -4.40
N LEU A 187 -10.76 11.39 -5.43
CA LEU A 187 -9.32 11.63 -5.48
C LEU A 187 -9.02 13.12 -5.42
N LYS A 188 -8.29 13.53 -4.38
CA LYS A 188 -7.94 14.94 -4.11
C LYS A 188 -6.53 15.28 -4.53
N GLN A 189 -5.60 14.32 -4.44
CA GLN A 189 -4.22 14.57 -4.78
C GLN A 189 -3.54 13.35 -5.38
N ILE A 190 -2.79 13.59 -6.45
CA ILE A 190 -1.81 12.66 -7.01
C ILE A 190 -0.42 13.32 -6.84
N VAL A 191 0.56 12.56 -6.35
CA VAL A 191 1.97 12.98 -6.29
C VAL A 191 2.80 11.99 -7.11
N ILE A 192 3.45 12.50 -8.15
CA ILE A 192 4.20 11.72 -9.14
C ILE A 192 5.46 12.46 -9.55
N THR A 193 6.37 11.80 -10.24
CA THR A 193 7.61 12.42 -10.73
C THR A 193 7.34 13.54 -11.71
N ASN A 194 8.16 14.59 -11.64
CA ASN A 194 8.18 15.61 -12.69
C ASN A 194 8.75 15.03 -14.00
N ASP A 195 7.97 15.11 -15.07
CA ASP A 195 8.40 14.87 -16.46
C ASP A 195 7.94 16.03 -17.36
N GLU A 196 8.23 17.26 -16.95
CA GLU A 196 7.79 18.49 -17.63
C GLU A 196 8.27 18.60 -19.09
N ASN A 197 9.40 17.98 -19.41
CA ASN A 197 9.96 17.97 -20.77
C ASN A 197 9.13 17.11 -21.73
N ASN A 198 8.33 16.17 -21.18
CA ASN A 198 7.46 15.31 -21.96
C ASN A 198 6.12 16.03 -22.26
N LYS A 199 6.01 16.56 -23.49
CA LYS A 199 4.82 17.29 -23.95
C LYS A 199 3.54 16.47 -23.91
N GLU A 200 3.62 15.17 -24.21
CA GLU A 200 2.46 14.27 -24.22
C GLU A 200 1.96 14.03 -22.80
N PHE A 201 2.88 13.70 -21.88
CA PHE A 201 2.62 13.59 -20.44
C PHE A 201 1.93 14.84 -19.89
N MET A 202 2.49 16.02 -20.15
CA MET A 202 1.93 17.28 -19.65
C MET A 202 0.56 17.58 -20.25
N LYS A 203 0.31 17.22 -21.50
CA LYS A 203 -0.99 17.40 -22.16
C LYS A 203 -2.06 16.53 -21.47
N SER A 204 -1.81 15.24 -21.32
CA SER A 204 -2.77 14.29 -20.73
C SER A 204 -2.99 14.56 -19.25
N MET A 205 -1.94 14.83 -18.48
CA MET A 205 -2.06 15.22 -17.06
C MET A 205 -2.90 16.51 -16.88
N ARG A 206 -2.69 17.51 -17.74
CA ARG A 206 -3.48 18.75 -17.71
C ARG A 206 -4.94 18.53 -18.12
N ALA A 207 -5.22 17.62 -19.05
CA ALA A 207 -6.58 17.26 -19.44
C ALA A 207 -7.31 16.59 -18.26
N MET A 208 -6.65 15.61 -17.62
CA MET A 208 -7.17 14.90 -16.46
C MET A 208 -7.44 15.82 -15.26
N SER A 209 -6.52 16.73 -14.94
CA SER A 209 -6.74 17.74 -13.88
C SER A 209 -7.79 18.80 -14.22
N LYS A 210 -8.16 19.00 -15.49
CA LYS A 210 -9.32 19.83 -15.88
C LYS A 210 -10.63 19.09 -15.66
N GLN A 211 -10.69 17.81 -16.04
CA GLN A 211 -11.87 16.97 -15.83
C GLN A 211 -12.16 16.77 -14.32
N ARG A 212 -11.11 16.66 -13.50
CA ARG A 212 -11.21 16.51 -12.04
C ARG A 212 -10.84 17.82 -11.33
N GLU A 213 -11.71 18.83 -11.44
CA GLU A 213 -11.44 20.21 -11.00
C GLU A 213 -11.03 20.39 -9.52
N LYS A 214 -11.39 19.44 -8.65
CA LYS A 214 -11.09 19.47 -7.21
C LYS A 214 -9.76 18.78 -6.86
N MET A 215 -9.11 18.17 -7.85
CA MET A 215 -7.91 17.38 -7.66
C MET A 215 -6.66 18.22 -7.96
N VAL A 216 -5.61 18.00 -7.16
CA VAL A 216 -4.29 18.57 -7.35
C VAL A 216 -3.33 17.49 -7.86
N VAL A 217 -2.61 17.77 -8.93
CA VAL A 217 -1.46 16.97 -9.34
C VAL A 217 -0.20 17.66 -8.86
N THR A 218 0.58 17.00 -8.01
CA THR A 218 1.90 17.46 -7.60
C THR A 218 2.95 16.70 -8.39
N LEU A 219 3.67 17.41 -9.26
CA LEU A 219 4.89 16.90 -9.87
C LEU A 219 6.03 17.13 -8.88
N LEU A 220 6.70 16.07 -8.44
CA LEU A 220 7.74 16.13 -7.42
C LEU A 220 9.11 15.83 -8.05
N GLY A 221 10.00 16.83 -7.99
CA GLY A 221 11.44 16.62 -8.17
C GLY A 221 12.07 16.11 -6.88
N ARG A 222 13.04 15.18 -7.00
CA ARG A 222 13.84 14.65 -5.89
C ARG A 222 15.29 14.55 -6.32
N ASP A 223 16.12 15.32 -5.64
CA ASP A 223 17.56 15.34 -5.81
C ASP A 223 18.23 14.99 -4.48
N GLU A 224 19.29 14.20 -4.56
CA GLU A 224 20.15 13.90 -3.42
C GLU A 224 21.28 14.92 -3.41
N GLU A 225 21.33 15.74 -2.37
CA GLU A 225 22.33 16.80 -2.22
C GLU A 225 23.23 16.49 -1.04
N LYS A 226 24.54 16.65 -1.23
CA LYS A 226 25.49 16.52 -0.14
C LYS A 226 25.55 17.82 0.66
N LYS A 227 25.14 17.76 1.92
CA LYS A 227 25.20 18.89 2.87
C LYS A 227 26.00 18.48 4.09
N TRP A 228 27.03 19.28 4.41
CA TRP A 228 27.86 19.11 5.61
C TRP A 228 28.49 17.71 5.83
N GLY A 229 28.68 16.93 4.76
CA GLY A 229 29.29 15.60 4.81
C GLY A 229 28.31 14.45 4.65
N ASP A 230 27.02 14.69 4.84
CA ASP A 230 25.94 13.72 4.69
C ASP A 230 25.08 14.00 3.45
N TRP A 231 24.28 13.02 3.05
CA TRP A 231 23.31 13.15 1.96
C TRP A 231 21.94 13.49 2.53
N GLU A 232 21.30 14.48 1.93
CA GLU A 232 19.92 14.85 2.21
C GLU A 232 19.08 14.80 0.94
N ILE A 233 17.79 14.47 1.07
CA ILE A 233 16.82 14.61 -0.02
C ILE A 233 16.35 16.06 -0.07
N THR A 234 16.59 16.72 -1.19
CA THR A 234 15.93 17.98 -1.54
C THR A 234 14.75 17.68 -2.46
N THR A 235 13.60 18.31 -2.18
CA THR A 235 12.36 18.12 -2.95
C THR A 235 11.88 19.43 -3.56
N SER A 236 11.40 19.36 -4.79
CA SER A 236 10.87 20.49 -5.54
C SER A 236 9.47 20.17 -6.06
N PRO A 237 8.41 20.46 -5.27
CA PRO A 237 7.03 20.19 -5.69
C PRO A 237 6.49 21.30 -6.61
N GLU A 238 5.86 20.91 -7.71
CA GLU A 238 5.06 21.78 -8.57
C GLU A 238 3.61 21.33 -8.58
N HIS A 239 2.69 22.25 -8.24
CA HIS A 239 1.28 21.92 -8.16
C HIS A 239 0.53 22.33 -9.44
N PHE A 240 -0.35 21.46 -9.90
CA PHE A 240 -1.25 21.69 -11.03
C PHE A 240 -2.69 21.41 -10.61
N MET A 241 -3.58 22.32 -10.99
CA MET A 241 -5.02 22.21 -10.75
C MET A 241 -5.75 22.85 -11.93
N LYS A 242 -6.85 22.23 -12.38
CA LYS A 242 -7.60 22.69 -13.56
C LYS A 242 -6.70 22.92 -14.79
N GLY A 243 -5.69 22.05 -14.96
CA GLY A 243 -4.73 22.10 -16.06
C GLY A 243 -3.75 23.27 -16.05
N ARG A 244 -3.61 24.01 -14.95
CA ARG A 244 -2.67 25.12 -14.80
C ARG A 244 -1.80 24.93 -13.57
N LYS A 245 -0.55 25.43 -13.64
CA LYS A 245 0.33 25.53 -12.47
C LYS A 245 -0.32 26.44 -11.43
N CYS A 246 -0.29 26.06 -10.16
CA CYS A 246 -0.82 26.85 -9.06
C CYS A 246 0.21 26.98 -7.93
N GLU A 247 0.10 28.07 -7.19
CA GLU A 247 0.91 28.28 -5.99
C GLU A 247 0.42 27.37 -4.85
N PRO A 248 1.32 26.93 -3.95
CA PRO A 248 0.97 26.06 -2.82
C PRO A 248 -0.20 26.59 -1.99
N GLU A 249 -0.24 27.90 -1.76
CA GLU A 249 -1.27 28.62 -0.97
C GLU A 249 -2.67 28.52 -1.59
N LYS A 250 -2.76 28.24 -2.89
CA LYS A 250 -4.01 28.11 -3.65
C LYS A 250 -4.49 26.65 -3.72
N THR A 251 -3.77 25.71 -3.12
CA THR A 251 -4.19 24.30 -3.08
C THR A 251 -5.31 24.08 -2.03
N PRO A 252 -6.25 23.15 -2.26
CA PRO A 252 -7.31 22.87 -1.30
C PRO A 252 -6.80 22.40 0.06
N ARG A 253 -7.56 22.66 1.14
CA ARG A 253 -7.26 22.12 2.47
C ARG A 253 -7.21 20.59 2.43
N GLY A 254 -6.14 20.01 3.01
CA GLY A 254 -5.90 18.57 3.03
C GLY A 254 -5.02 18.05 1.88
N THR A 255 -4.53 18.91 1.00
CA THR A 255 -3.38 18.60 0.14
C THR A 255 -2.16 18.35 1.03
N ALA A 256 -1.54 17.19 0.91
CA ALA A 256 -0.32 16.88 1.63
C ALA A 256 0.82 17.73 1.07
N HIS A 257 1.37 18.57 1.95
CA HIS A 257 2.59 19.34 1.73
C HIS A 257 3.79 18.65 2.40
N ARG A 258 3.75 17.30 2.50
CA ARG A 258 4.71 16.47 3.25
C ARG A 258 6.18 16.74 2.89
N TYR A 259 6.42 17.38 1.76
CA TYR A 259 7.72 17.75 1.24
C TYR A 259 7.93 19.26 1.48
N GLY A 260 8.42 19.61 2.67
CA GLY A 260 9.05 20.92 2.91
C GLY A 260 8.46 21.89 3.95
N ARG A 261 7.27 21.66 4.55
CA ARG A 261 6.85 22.42 5.75
C ARG A 261 5.97 21.58 6.69
N ILE A 262 6.42 21.47 7.93
CA ILE A 262 5.55 21.18 9.09
C ILE A 262 4.58 22.37 9.19
N LEU A 263 3.28 22.12 9.08
CA LEU A 263 2.23 22.98 9.61
C LEU A 263 1.35 22.16 10.53
#